data_AF-A0A967WZ51-F1
#
_entry.id   AF-A0A967WZ51-F1
#
_cell.length_a   1.000
_cell.length_b   1.000
_cell.length_c   1.000
_cell.angle_alpha   90.00
_cell.angle_beta   90.00
_cell.angle_gamma   90.00
#
_symmetry.space_group_name_H-M   'P 1'
#
loop_
_entity.id
_entity.type
_entity.pdbx_description
1 polymer ?
#
loop_
_entity_poly.entity_id
_entity_poly.type
_entity_poly.pdbx_seq_one_letter_code
_entity_poly.pdbx_strand_id
1 'polypeptide(L)'
;RSVATPRPQKTTPGRPRSKKAVRREDAQSMAARQREISVSEFFTKNRHLLGFDNPQKALLTTVKEAVDNSLDACEEAGILPDLEIEIRELGENRFRVAVQDNGPGIVRQQIPKIFGKLLYGSKFHRLKQQRGQQGIGISAAGMYGQLTTGRPVQIVSRTGKRKPAHLF
;
A
#
# COMPACT_ATOMS: atom_id res chain seq x y z
N ARG A 1 3.33 -16.11 -90.93
CA ARG A 1 3.24 -14.82 -90.17
C ARG A 1 1.77 -14.43 -90.04
N SER A 2 1.18 -14.61 -88.87
CA SER A 2 -0.03 -13.90 -88.43
C SER A 2 0.00 -13.92 -86.91
N VAL A 3 0.18 -12.76 -86.32
CA VAL A 3 0.24 -12.55 -84.87
C VAL A 3 -1.20 -12.39 -84.41
N ALA A 4 -1.72 -13.38 -83.66
CA ALA A 4 -3.01 -13.28 -83.01
C ALA A 4 -2.86 -12.44 -81.73
N THR A 5 -3.54 -11.29 -81.67
CA THR A 5 -3.66 -10.46 -80.47
C THR A 5 -4.61 -11.13 -79.46
N PRO A 6 -4.25 -11.26 -78.17
CA PRO A 6 -5.20 -11.68 -77.14
C PRO A 6 -6.15 -10.54 -76.78
N ARG A 7 -7.43 -10.85 -76.61
CA ARG A 7 -8.49 -9.92 -76.17
C ARG A 7 -8.26 -9.44 -74.72
N PRO A 8 -8.69 -8.22 -74.36
CA PRO A 8 -8.51 -7.70 -72.99
C PRO A 8 -9.44 -8.45 -72.01
N GLN A 9 -8.86 -8.98 -70.93
CA GLN A 9 -9.63 -9.52 -69.80
C GLN A 9 -10.30 -8.36 -69.04
N LYS A 10 -11.62 -8.45 -68.87
CA LYS A 10 -12.39 -7.52 -68.03
C LYS A 10 -12.01 -7.75 -66.57
N THR A 11 -11.37 -6.76 -65.95
CA THR A 11 -11.13 -6.73 -64.51
C THR A 11 -12.43 -6.44 -63.78
N THR A 12 -12.90 -7.36 -62.95
CA THR A 12 -13.99 -7.11 -62.00
C THR A 12 -13.52 -6.13 -60.92
N PRO A 13 -14.30 -5.10 -60.54
CA PRO A 13 -13.88 -4.18 -59.50
C PRO A 13 -13.88 -4.90 -58.15
N GLY A 14 -12.72 -4.92 -57.48
CA GLY A 14 -12.58 -5.46 -56.13
C GLY A 14 -13.46 -4.69 -55.15
N ARG A 15 -14.25 -5.43 -54.36
CA ARG A 15 -15.13 -4.89 -53.32
C ARG A 15 -14.29 -4.08 -52.31
N PRO A 16 -14.66 -2.85 -51.94
CA PRO A 16 -13.86 -2.05 -51.02
C PRO A 16 -13.84 -2.72 -49.65
N ARG A 17 -12.64 -2.96 -49.09
CA ARG A 17 -12.46 -3.44 -47.72
C ARG A 17 -13.03 -2.40 -46.76
N SER A 18 -14.11 -2.74 -46.05
CA SER A 18 -14.67 -1.88 -45.01
C SER A 18 -13.62 -1.66 -43.93
N LYS A 19 -13.16 -0.43 -43.75
CA LYS A 19 -12.33 -0.05 -42.61
C LYS A 19 -13.14 -0.34 -41.34
N LYS A 20 -12.67 -1.27 -40.49
CA LYS A 20 -13.28 -1.52 -39.17
C LYS A 20 -13.33 -0.19 -38.42
N ALA A 21 -14.52 0.33 -38.20
CA ALA A 21 -14.71 1.52 -37.38
C ALA A 21 -14.14 1.23 -35.99
N VAL A 22 -13.18 2.04 -35.54
CA VAL A 22 -12.70 2.00 -34.16
C VAL A 22 -13.91 2.33 -33.29
N ARG A 23 -14.46 1.32 -32.61
CA ARG A 23 -15.62 1.48 -31.74
C ARG A 23 -15.23 2.48 -30.65
N ARG A 24 -15.76 3.70 -30.72
CA ARG A 24 -15.56 4.70 -29.68
C ARG A 24 -16.15 4.15 -28.40
N GLU A 25 -15.35 4.14 -27.34
CA GLU A 25 -15.80 3.66 -26.04
C GLU A 25 -16.78 4.67 -25.43
N ASP A 26 -17.93 4.17 -25.00
CA ASP A 26 -18.93 4.96 -24.28
C ASP A 26 -18.62 4.99 -22.77
N ALA A 27 -19.23 5.93 -22.06
CA ALA A 27 -19.00 6.10 -20.61
C ALA A 27 -19.29 4.82 -19.82
N GLN A 28 -20.24 3.99 -20.26
CA GLN A 28 -20.63 2.74 -19.62
C GLN A 28 -19.55 1.66 -19.80
N SER A 29 -18.96 1.52 -20.98
CA SER A 29 -17.85 0.61 -21.26
C SER A 29 -16.55 1.02 -20.59
N MET A 30 -16.30 2.32 -20.42
CA MET A 30 -15.19 2.83 -19.61
C MET A 30 -15.41 2.58 -18.11
N ALA A 31 -16.62 2.81 -17.60
CA ALA A 31 -16.97 2.54 -16.20
C ALA A 31 -16.85 1.04 -15.85
N ALA A 32 -17.27 0.15 -16.75
CA ALA A 32 -17.17 -1.30 -16.56
C ALA A 32 -15.71 -1.82 -16.43
N ARG A 33 -14.72 -1.02 -16.82
CA ARG A 33 -13.30 -1.34 -16.66
C ARG A 33 -12.68 -0.80 -15.38
N GLN A 34 -13.40 0.04 -14.64
CA GLN A 34 -12.94 0.52 -13.34
C GLN A 34 -12.88 -0.67 -12.38
N ARG A 35 -11.73 -0.83 -11.73
CA ARG A 35 -11.53 -1.84 -10.69
C ARG A 35 -10.91 -1.16 -9.49
N GLU A 36 -11.40 -1.51 -8.30
CA GLU A 36 -10.72 -1.16 -7.06
C GLU A 36 -9.47 -2.04 -6.93
N ILE A 37 -8.35 -1.42 -6.57
CA ILE A 37 -7.11 -2.13 -6.24
C ILE A 37 -7.10 -2.44 -4.74
N SER A 38 -6.75 -3.67 -4.39
CA SER A 38 -6.56 -4.01 -2.98
C SER A 38 -5.34 -3.28 -2.42
N VAL A 39 -5.34 -3.08 -1.10
CA VAL A 39 -4.20 -2.49 -0.36
C VAL A 39 -2.90 -3.26 -0.62
N SER A 40 -2.96 -4.59 -0.63
CA SER A 40 -1.81 -5.45 -0.95
C SER A 40 -1.35 -5.29 -2.40
N GLU A 41 -2.27 -5.21 -3.36
CA GLU A 41 -1.93 -5.00 -4.77
C GLU A 41 -1.29 -3.63 -5.00
N PHE A 42 -1.83 -2.57 -4.37
CA PHE A 42 -1.22 -1.24 -4.40
C PHE A 42 0.20 -1.28 -3.82
N PHE A 43 0.39 -1.96 -2.68
CA PHE A 43 1.70 -2.07 -2.05
C PHE A 43 2.71 -2.82 -2.93
N THR A 44 2.34 -3.98 -3.49
CA THR A 44 3.23 -4.76 -4.35
C THR A 44 3.65 -3.98 -5.60
N LYS A 45 2.73 -3.23 -6.22
CA LYS A 45 3.04 -2.41 -7.40
C LYS A 45 3.87 -1.17 -7.08
N ASN A 46 3.74 -0.61 -5.87
CA ASN A 46 4.30 0.69 -5.49
C ASN A 46 5.31 0.62 -4.32
N ARG A 47 5.89 -0.55 -4.05
CA ARG A 47 6.83 -0.79 -2.94
C ARG A 47 7.96 0.26 -2.86
N HIS A 48 8.45 0.71 -4.02
CA HIS A 48 9.50 1.72 -4.12
C HIS A 48 9.03 3.13 -3.68
N LEU A 49 7.80 3.50 -4.02
CA LEU A 49 7.21 4.80 -3.61
C LEU A 49 7.03 4.88 -2.10
N LEU A 50 6.88 3.73 -1.43
CA LEU A 50 6.67 3.63 0.01
C LEU A 50 7.97 3.46 0.81
N GLY A 51 9.13 3.46 0.13
CA GLY A 51 10.44 3.34 0.79
C GLY A 51 10.88 1.91 1.12
N PHE A 52 10.21 0.90 0.56
CA PHE A 52 10.49 -0.50 0.84
C PHE A 52 11.30 -1.20 -0.28
N ASP A 53 11.86 -0.47 -1.24
CA ASP A 53 12.58 -1.00 -2.41
C ASP A 53 13.76 -1.93 -2.07
N ASN A 54 14.50 -1.65 -1.01
CA ASN A 54 15.64 -2.47 -0.57
C ASN A 54 15.57 -2.81 0.93
N PRO A 55 16.21 -3.91 1.38
CA PRO A 55 16.08 -4.38 2.77
C PRO A 55 16.55 -3.38 3.83
N GLN A 56 17.64 -2.66 3.59
CA GLN A 56 18.20 -1.70 4.55
C GLN A 56 17.25 -0.51 4.74
N LYS A 57 16.77 0.06 3.64
CA LYS A 57 15.81 1.15 3.66
C LYS A 57 14.46 0.70 4.24
N ALA A 58 14.00 -0.51 3.92
CA ALA A 58 12.79 -1.08 4.51
C ALA A 58 12.88 -1.18 6.04
N LEU A 59 14.03 -1.61 6.58
CA LEU A 59 14.26 -1.67 8.02
C LEU A 59 14.22 -0.25 8.63
N LEU A 60 14.94 0.70 8.04
CA LEU A 60 14.97 2.09 8.49
C LEU A 60 13.57 2.73 8.46
N THR A 61 12.84 2.56 7.35
CA THR A 61 11.47 3.08 7.19
C THR A 61 10.53 2.45 8.22
N THR A 62 10.65 1.15 8.50
CA THR A 62 9.85 0.47 9.53
C THR A 62 10.06 1.10 10.91
N VAL A 63 11.32 1.29 11.31
CA VAL A 63 11.66 1.90 12.59
C VAL A 63 11.16 3.35 12.66
N LYS A 64 11.44 4.14 11.62
CA LYS A 64 11.02 5.54 11.52
C LYS A 64 9.50 5.68 11.70
N GLU A 65 8.71 4.93 10.95
CA GLU A 65 7.24 5.06 10.99
C GLU A 65 6.65 4.58 12.33
N ALA A 66 7.25 3.58 12.97
CA ALA A 66 6.83 3.11 14.30
C ALA A 66 7.15 4.14 15.39
N VAL A 67 8.36 4.72 15.36
CA VAL A 67 8.78 5.76 16.31
C VAL A 67 7.97 7.05 16.12
N ASP A 68 7.79 7.52 14.88
CA ASP A 68 7.02 8.73 14.58
C ASP A 68 5.57 8.60 15.08
N ASN A 69 4.93 7.45 14.89
CA ASN A 69 3.58 7.21 15.40
C ASN A 69 3.52 7.18 16.93
N SER A 70 4.53 6.61 17.57
CA SER A 70 4.62 6.55 19.04
C SER A 70 4.78 7.96 19.63
N LEU A 71 5.67 8.78 19.05
CA LEU A 71 5.88 10.17 19.45
C LEU A 71 4.63 11.01 19.23
N ASP A 72 4.01 10.95 18.04
CA ASP A 72 2.78 11.69 17.74
C ASP A 72 1.65 11.31 18.73
N ALA A 73 1.54 10.03 19.11
CA ALA A 73 0.53 9.57 20.07
C ALA A 73 0.76 10.12 21.49
N CYS A 74 2.01 10.14 21.96
CA CYS A 74 2.36 10.73 23.25
C CYS A 74 2.16 12.26 23.25
N GLU A 75 2.59 12.94 22.19
CA GLU A 75 2.42 14.39 22.01
C GLU A 75 0.93 14.79 21.97
N GLU A 76 0.08 14.02 21.29
CA GLU A 76 -1.36 14.24 21.28
C GLU A 76 -2.02 14.05 22.65
N ALA A 77 -1.50 13.15 23.47
CA ALA A 77 -2.02 12.83 24.79
C ALA A 77 -1.42 13.70 25.91
N GLY A 78 -0.42 14.55 25.60
CA GLY A 78 0.30 15.32 26.61
C GLY A 78 1.14 14.45 27.55
N ILE A 79 1.62 13.30 27.08
CA ILE A 79 2.46 12.36 27.81
C ILE A 79 3.91 12.59 27.41
N LEU A 80 4.83 12.67 28.39
CA LEU A 80 6.26 12.67 28.09
C LEU A 80 6.63 11.31 27.48
N PRO A 81 7.11 11.25 26.23
CA PRO A 81 7.36 9.98 25.56
C PRO A 81 8.50 9.21 26.23
N ASP A 82 8.24 7.95 26.53
CA ASP A 82 9.22 6.93 26.93
C ASP A 82 9.06 5.74 25.99
N LEU A 83 10.08 5.48 25.18
CA LEU A 83 10.05 4.52 24.09
C LEU A 83 11.21 3.53 24.22
N GLU A 84 10.90 2.24 24.06
CA GLU A 84 11.89 1.18 23.94
C GLU A 84 11.88 0.64 22.50
N ILE A 85 13.04 0.68 21.85
CA ILE A 85 13.21 0.23 20.47
C ILE A 85 14.20 -0.94 20.46
N GLU A 86 13.74 -2.08 19.96
CA GLU A 86 14.53 -3.29 19.86
C GLU A 86 14.60 -3.76 18.40
N ILE A 87 15.81 -4.05 17.94
CA ILE A 87 16.06 -4.70 16.65
C ILE A 87 16.88 -5.97 16.93
N ARG A 88 16.29 -7.14 16.67
CA ARG A 88 16.97 -8.44 16.80
C ARG A 88 17.08 -9.13 15.46
N GLU A 89 18.27 -9.58 15.12
CA GLU A 89 18.47 -10.50 13.99
C GLU A 89 18.00 -11.91 14.39
N LEU A 90 17.12 -12.50 13.58
CA LEU A 90 16.55 -13.84 13.82
C LEU A 90 17.13 -14.89 12.85
N GLY A 91 17.95 -14.46 11.91
CA GLY A 91 18.54 -15.28 10.85
C GLY A 91 18.95 -14.39 9.68
N GLU A 92 19.51 -15.00 8.64
CA GLU A 92 20.03 -14.27 7.49
C GLU A 92 18.97 -13.36 6.86
N ASN A 93 19.24 -12.06 6.86
CA ASN A 93 18.34 -11.01 6.34
C ASN A 93 16.93 -11.00 6.97
N ARG A 94 16.77 -11.52 8.18
CA ARG A 94 15.49 -11.52 8.92
C ARG A 94 15.66 -10.84 10.27
N PHE A 95 14.86 -9.81 10.48
CA PHE A 95 14.90 -8.99 11.69
C PHE A 95 13.54 -8.93 12.35
N ARG A 96 13.52 -8.95 13.68
CA ARG A 96 12.39 -8.53 14.50
C ARG A 96 12.64 -7.10 14.93
N VAL A 97 11.70 -6.22 14.60
CA VAL A 97 11.64 -4.86 15.12
C VAL A 97 10.50 -4.80 16.13
N ALA A 98 10.77 -4.31 17.33
CA ALA A 98 9.76 -4.00 18.33
C ALA A 98 9.91 -2.55 18.78
N VAL A 99 8.79 -1.84 18.86
CA VAL A 99 8.71 -0.49 19.42
C VAL A 99 7.62 -0.52 20.48
N GLN A 100 7.99 -0.17 21.71
CA GLN A 100 7.08 -0.02 22.82
C GLN A 100 7.05 1.45 23.23
N ASP A 101 5.84 1.97 23.47
CA ASP A 101 5.63 3.34 23.92
C ASP A 101 4.76 3.39 25.19
N ASN A 102 4.84 4.51 25.90
CA ASN A 102 4.01 4.82 27.06
C ASN A 102 2.79 5.71 26.73
N GLY A 103 2.39 5.74 25.46
CA GLY A 103 1.29 6.58 24.97
C GLY A 103 -0.08 6.14 25.46
N PRO A 104 -1.16 6.75 24.94
CA PRO A 104 -2.53 6.48 25.38
C PRO A 104 -3.05 5.08 25.04
N GLY A 105 -2.30 4.32 24.23
CA GLY A 105 -2.73 3.05 23.66
C GLY A 105 -3.79 3.22 22.56
N ILE A 106 -4.15 2.10 21.96
CA ILE A 106 -5.06 2.02 20.81
C ILE A 106 -6.30 1.23 21.25
N VAL A 107 -7.47 1.79 20.97
CA VAL A 107 -8.75 1.12 21.19
C VAL A 107 -8.81 -0.15 20.32
N ARG A 108 -9.19 -1.29 20.90
CA ARG A 108 -9.16 -2.61 20.25
C ARG A 108 -9.81 -2.63 18.86
N GLN A 109 -10.97 -1.99 18.69
CA GLN A 109 -11.70 -1.95 17.42
C GLN A 109 -10.98 -1.16 16.32
N GLN A 110 -10.01 -0.31 16.68
CA GLN A 110 -9.24 0.52 15.76
C GLN A 110 -7.97 -0.17 15.28
N ILE A 111 -7.41 -1.11 16.04
CA ILE A 111 -6.17 -1.81 15.71
C ILE A 111 -6.21 -2.42 14.29
N PRO A 112 -7.24 -3.20 13.90
CA PRO A 112 -7.25 -3.81 12.56
C PRO A 112 -7.31 -2.78 11.44
N LYS A 113 -7.91 -1.62 11.70
CA LYS A 113 -8.06 -0.55 10.70
C LYS A 113 -6.76 0.23 10.54
N ILE A 114 -6.09 0.55 11.64
CA ILE A 114 -4.81 1.29 11.64
C ILE A 114 -3.72 0.49 10.96
N PHE A 115 -3.66 -0.83 11.18
CA PHE A 115 -2.58 -1.66 10.63
C PHE A 115 -2.97 -2.40 9.34
N GLY A 116 -4.26 -2.52 9.03
CA GLY A 116 -4.76 -3.28 7.87
C GLY A 116 -5.34 -2.43 6.74
N LYS A 117 -5.60 -1.13 6.94
CA LYS A 117 -6.06 -0.21 5.88
C LYS A 117 -4.99 0.82 5.57
N LEU A 118 -4.86 1.18 4.28
CA LEU A 118 -4.10 2.34 3.85
C LEU A 118 -4.96 3.59 3.97
N LEU A 119 -4.32 4.74 4.20
CA LEU A 119 -4.98 6.03 4.34
C LEU A 119 -6.00 6.06 5.49
N TYR A 120 -5.76 5.28 6.55
CA TYR A 120 -6.60 5.25 7.73
C TYR A 120 -5.84 5.81 8.93
N GLY A 121 -6.31 6.91 9.50
CA GLY A 121 -5.69 7.51 10.68
C GLY A 121 -6.34 8.81 11.10
N SER A 122 -6.09 9.21 12.35
CA SER A 122 -6.54 10.48 12.91
C SER A 122 -5.91 11.72 12.25
N LYS A 123 -4.79 11.52 11.54
CA LYS A 123 -3.97 12.58 10.94
C LYS A 123 -4.60 13.26 9.71
N PHE A 124 -5.61 12.66 9.08
CA PHE A 124 -6.23 13.15 7.84
C PHE A 124 -7.15 14.36 7.99
N HIS A 125 -7.71 14.56 9.19
CA HIS A 125 -8.76 15.56 9.41
C HIS A 125 -8.32 16.63 10.41
N ARG A 126 -7.03 16.65 10.78
CA ARG A 126 -6.50 17.52 11.83
C ARG A 126 -5.43 18.43 11.21
N LEU A 127 -5.69 19.73 11.20
CA LEU A 127 -4.72 20.76 10.79
C LEU A 127 -3.70 20.99 11.91
N LYS A 128 -2.82 20.02 12.14
CA LYS A 128 -1.70 20.11 13.10
C LYS A 128 -0.44 19.53 12.46
N GLN A 129 0.70 20.18 12.65
CA GLN A 129 1.98 19.65 12.20
C GLN A 129 2.28 18.34 12.95
N GLN A 130 2.50 17.27 12.20
CA GLN A 130 2.85 15.93 12.71
C GLN A 130 3.89 15.29 11.79
N ARG A 131 4.62 14.29 12.30
CA ARG A 131 5.76 13.69 11.58
C ARG A 131 5.32 12.82 10.40
N GLY A 132 4.10 12.29 10.44
CA GLY A 132 3.47 11.54 9.33
C GLY A 132 2.26 12.26 8.71
N GLN A 133 2.14 12.22 7.38
CA GLN A 133 1.11 12.98 6.65
C GLN A 133 -0.06 12.13 6.12
N GLN A 134 0.18 10.87 5.75
CA GLN A 134 -0.75 10.10 4.90
C GLN A 134 -1.28 8.81 5.54
N GLY A 135 -0.96 8.50 6.81
CA GLY A 135 -1.51 7.30 7.48
C GLY A 135 -1.26 5.98 6.73
N ILE A 136 -0.13 5.87 6.01
CA ILE A 136 0.27 4.68 5.24
C ILE A 136 1.45 3.93 5.86
N GLY A 137 2.30 4.62 6.63
CA GLY A 137 3.64 4.15 6.96
C GLY A 137 3.66 2.84 7.76
N ILE A 138 2.89 2.78 8.85
CA ILE A 138 2.91 1.57 9.71
C ILE A 138 2.19 0.38 9.08
N SER A 139 1.11 0.62 8.32
CA SER A 139 0.42 -0.42 7.54
C SER A 139 1.34 -0.98 6.45
N ALA A 140 2.09 -0.12 5.77
CA ALA A 140 3.10 -0.48 4.78
C ALA A 140 4.22 -1.34 5.39
N ALA A 141 4.73 -0.95 6.56
CA ALA A 141 5.73 -1.73 7.30
C ALA A 141 5.20 -3.11 7.70
N GLY A 142 3.97 -3.17 8.21
CA GLY A 142 3.32 -4.43 8.57
C GLY A 142 3.12 -5.37 7.38
N MET A 143 2.60 -4.84 6.27
CA MET A 143 2.46 -5.59 5.02
C MET A 143 3.80 -6.07 4.48
N TYR A 144 4.82 -5.22 4.52
CA TYR A 144 6.17 -5.59 4.08
C TYR A 144 6.70 -6.79 4.88
N GLY A 145 6.63 -6.71 6.21
CA GLY A 145 7.06 -7.78 7.10
C GLY A 145 6.30 -9.08 6.82
N GLN A 146 4.98 -9.01 6.66
CA GLN A 146 4.16 -10.18 6.38
C GLN A 146 4.46 -10.81 5.01
N LEU A 147 4.61 -10.00 3.95
CA LEU A 147 4.89 -10.48 2.60
C LEU A 147 6.30 -11.09 2.46
N THR A 148 7.27 -10.55 3.19
CA THR A 148 8.68 -11.01 3.11
C THR A 148 8.98 -12.17 4.05
N THR A 149 8.39 -12.19 5.24
CA THR A 149 8.72 -13.19 6.27
C THR A 149 7.67 -14.28 6.43
N GLY A 150 6.43 -14.04 5.99
CA GLY A 150 5.27 -14.91 6.24
C GLY A 150 4.76 -14.86 7.69
N ARG A 151 5.35 -14.03 8.55
CA ARG A 151 4.95 -13.91 9.97
C ARG A 151 3.96 -12.76 10.15
N PRO A 152 2.93 -12.93 11.00
CA PRO A 152 2.00 -11.85 11.31
C PRO A 152 2.68 -10.76 12.15
N VAL A 153 2.21 -9.53 12.01
CA VAL A 153 2.54 -8.43 12.92
C VAL A 153 1.86 -8.71 14.25
N GLN A 154 2.55 -8.46 15.37
CA GLN A 154 1.99 -8.57 16.72
C GLN A 154 1.84 -7.18 17.32
N ILE A 155 0.64 -6.87 17.83
CA ILE A 155 0.33 -5.58 18.41
C ILE A 155 -0.24 -5.81 19.81
N VAL A 156 0.42 -5.26 20.82
CA VAL A 156 -0.09 -5.24 22.20
C VAL A 156 -0.45 -3.82 22.55
N SER A 157 -1.68 -3.58 23.01
CA SER A 157 -2.09 -2.25 23.42
C SER A 157 -3.00 -2.23 24.64
N ARG A 158 -2.83 -1.23 25.50
CA ARG A 158 -3.60 -1.05 26.73
C ARG A 158 -3.96 0.43 26.91
N THR A 159 -5.25 0.71 26.99
CA THR A 159 -5.79 2.10 27.07
C THR A 159 -5.85 2.67 28.49
N GLY A 160 -5.20 2.03 29.46
CA GLY A 160 -5.13 2.52 30.84
C GLY A 160 -4.76 1.44 31.87
N LYS A 161 -4.25 1.85 33.03
CA LYS A 161 -3.69 0.95 34.07
C LYS A 161 -4.65 -0.15 34.54
N ARG A 162 -5.96 0.15 34.61
CA ARG A 162 -7.00 -0.80 35.06
C ARG A 162 -7.72 -1.52 33.92
N LYS A 163 -7.35 -1.25 32.65
CA LYS A 163 -7.96 -1.89 31.49
C LYS A 163 -7.10 -3.08 31.03
N PRO A 164 -7.71 -4.13 30.47
CA PRO A 164 -6.95 -5.25 29.92
C PRO A 164 -6.05 -4.78 28.78
N ALA A 165 -4.90 -5.44 28.64
CA ALA A 165 -4.09 -5.35 27.43
C ALA A 165 -4.71 -6.26 26.35
N HIS A 166 -4.70 -5.80 25.11
CA HIS A 166 -5.19 -6.55 23.96
C HIS A 166 -4.01 -6.91 23.06
N LEU A 167 -3.86 -8.20 22.76
CA LEU A 167 -2.98 -8.72 21.72
C LEU A 167 -3.78 -8.87 20.41
N PHE A 168 -3.17 -8.45 19.32
CA PHE A 168 -3.67 -8.62 17.96
C PHE A 168 -2.56 -9.16 17.06
#